data_AF-A0A0V0R0Q3-F1
#
_entry.id   AF-A0A0V0R0Q3-F1
#
_cell.length_a   1.000
_cell.length_b   1.000
_cell.length_c   1.000
_cell.angle_alpha   90.00
_cell.angle_beta   90.00
_cell.angle_gamma   90.00
#
_symmetry.space_group_name_H-M   'P 1'
#
loop_
_entity.id
_entity.type
_entity.pdbx_description
1 polymer ?
#
loop_
_entity_poly.entity_id
_entity_poly.type
_entity_poly.pdbx_seq_one_letter_code
_entity_poly.pdbx_strand_id
1 'polypeptide(L)'
;MPQLKAQNQATSLQKIVKKYDPENEQHLQKFYKELQYKFNFLKLAYPDLARTIQQDKIEEQKQRQEMEKMQKQQAEQIQDEDQIAQMKFQQEQEYLQKLNIIGDEDIKQFIMEHKKQKEQEEQIMKEMEEKAEKIVEQEENQQKQQDSQQRFKTGTYVMKDGKLVEGEAPIRETVDFSNWYAGNVDPEDLKRHKELLDRQHFGGPVWEGKKPNPSILQELALGMTDWDVQKGEVNPNLTKEKDEWFEEVKR
;
A
#
# COMPACT_ATOMS: atom_id res chain seq x y z
N MET A 1 20.88 7.63 10.53
CA MET A 1 21.29 6.22 10.35
C MET A 1 20.77 5.51 9.08
N PRO A 2 19.52 5.66 8.60
CA PRO A 2 19.06 4.91 7.41
C PRO A 2 19.79 5.29 6.10
N GLN A 3 20.25 6.53 5.97
CA GLN A 3 20.94 7.03 4.76
C GLN A 3 22.31 6.37 4.52
N LEU A 4 23.08 6.05 5.57
CA LEU A 4 24.39 5.39 5.44
C LEU A 4 24.28 3.94 4.94
N LYS A 5 23.23 3.21 5.38
CA LYS A 5 22.97 1.84 4.88
C LYS A 5 22.61 1.84 3.39
N ALA A 6 21.84 2.84 2.94
CA ALA A 6 21.48 2.99 1.52
C ALA A 6 22.72 3.30 0.66
N GLN A 7 23.62 4.17 1.12
CA GLN A 7 24.86 4.48 0.40
C GLN A 7 25.79 3.26 0.26
N ASN A 8 25.91 2.44 1.31
CA ASN A 8 26.71 1.21 1.25
C ASN A 8 26.12 0.14 0.29
N GLN A 9 24.80 0.08 0.16
CA GLN A 9 24.17 -0.82 -0.82
C GLN A 9 24.34 -0.32 -2.26
N ALA A 10 24.22 0.99 -2.50
CA ALA A 10 24.43 1.59 -3.82
C ALA A 10 25.85 1.35 -4.36
N THR A 11 26.87 1.49 -3.49
CA THR A 11 28.26 1.19 -3.86
C THR A 11 28.49 -0.28 -4.16
N SER A 12 27.73 -1.20 -3.55
CA SER A 12 27.83 -2.63 -3.84
C SER A 12 27.32 -2.98 -5.25
N LEU A 13 26.21 -2.38 -5.69
CA LEU A 13 25.66 -2.61 -7.04
C LEU A 13 26.57 -2.02 -8.12
N GLN A 14 27.15 -0.84 -7.88
CA GLN A 14 28.11 -0.25 -8.80
C GLN A 14 29.37 -1.11 -8.98
N LYS A 15 29.84 -1.77 -7.91
CA LYS A 15 30.96 -2.72 -7.99
C LYS A 15 30.60 -3.95 -8.84
N ILE A 16 29.37 -4.44 -8.75
CA ILE A 16 28.90 -5.56 -9.58
C ILE A 16 28.87 -5.14 -11.05
N VAL A 17 28.31 -3.97 -11.39
CA VAL A 17 28.26 -3.49 -12.79
C VAL A 17 29.67 -3.34 -13.38
N LYS A 18 30.63 -2.81 -12.64
CA LYS A 18 32.01 -2.64 -13.11
C LYS A 18 32.80 -3.94 -13.27
N LYS A 19 32.34 -5.04 -12.68
CA LYS A 19 33.05 -6.33 -12.67
C LYS A 19 32.79 -7.16 -13.95
N TYR A 20 31.71 -6.89 -14.68
CA TYR A 20 31.30 -7.68 -15.82
C TYR A 20 31.40 -6.88 -17.11
N ASP A 21 32.00 -7.49 -18.13
CA ASP A 21 32.14 -6.91 -19.46
C ASP A 21 30.82 -7.07 -20.24
N PRO A 22 30.18 -6.00 -20.73
CA PRO A 22 28.93 -6.08 -21.46
C PRO A 22 29.06 -6.74 -22.83
N GLU A 23 30.26 -6.84 -23.41
CA GLU A 23 30.45 -7.45 -24.73
C GLU A 23 30.51 -8.99 -24.67
N ASN A 24 30.70 -9.57 -23.48
CA ASN A 24 30.82 -11.02 -23.30
C ASN A 24 29.52 -11.64 -22.75
N GLU A 25 28.87 -12.49 -23.56
CA GLU A 25 27.61 -13.15 -23.22
C GLU A 25 27.70 -13.98 -21.93
N GLN A 26 28.82 -14.65 -21.66
CA GLN A 26 29.00 -15.42 -20.43
C GLN A 26 29.11 -14.53 -19.19
N HIS A 27 29.69 -13.34 -19.34
CA HIS A 27 29.74 -12.34 -18.27
C HIS A 27 28.35 -11.76 -18.00
N LEU A 28 27.57 -11.48 -19.05
CA LEU A 28 26.16 -11.07 -18.94
C LEU A 28 25.33 -12.11 -18.18
N GLN A 29 25.43 -13.39 -18.54
CA GLN A 29 24.68 -14.45 -17.84
C GLN A 29 25.06 -14.55 -16.34
N LYS A 30 26.35 -14.43 -16.01
CA LYS A 30 26.82 -14.41 -14.62
C LYS A 30 26.32 -13.17 -13.87
N PHE A 31 26.33 -12.01 -14.52
CA PHE A 31 25.80 -10.76 -13.99
C PHE A 31 24.30 -10.87 -13.68
N TYR A 32 23.49 -11.42 -14.60
CA TYR A 32 22.06 -11.66 -14.36
C TYR A 32 21.81 -12.58 -13.17
N LYS A 33 22.57 -13.68 -13.05
CA LYS A 33 22.45 -14.59 -11.90
C LYS A 33 22.80 -13.91 -10.57
N GLU A 34 23.87 -13.12 -10.54
CA GLU A 34 24.29 -12.39 -9.33
C GLU A 34 23.25 -11.31 -8.94
N LEU A 35 22.73 -10.57 -9.92
CA LEU A 35 21.64 -9.62 -9.70
C LEU A 35 20.38 -10.31 -9.17
N GLN A 36 19.98 -11.43 -9.78
CA GLN A 36 18.82 -12.19 -9.35
C GLN A 36 18.99 -12.70 -7.91
N TYR A 37 20.19 -13.17 -7.54
CA TYR A 37 20.51 -13.57 -6.18
C TYR A 37 20.38 -12.40 -5.19
N LYS A 38 20.96 -11.23 -5.51
CA LYS A 38 20.85 -10.03 -4.66
C LYS A 38 19.41 -9.56 -4.52
N PHE A 39 18.63 -9.64 -5.59
CA PHE A 39 17.21 -9.29 -5.58
C PHE A 39 16.39 -10.26 -4.72
N ASN A 40 16.65 -11.57 -4.82
CA ASN A 40 16.02 -12.57 -3.95
C ASN A 40 16.39 -12.37 -2.49
N PHE A 41 17.65 -12.02 -2.20
CA PHE A 41 18.08 -11.68 -0.85
C PHE A 41 17.35 -10.45 -0.32
N LEU A 42 17.19 -9.40 -1.13
CA LEU A 42 16.43 -8.21 -0.76
C LEU A 42 14.96 -8.53 -0.45
N LYS A 43 14.32 -9.41 -1.24
CA LYS A 43 12.95 -9.88 -0.96
C LYS A 43 12.84 -10.60 0.38
N LEU A 44 13.85 -11.41 0.72
CA LEU A 44 13.88 -12.14 2.00
C LEU A 44 14.17 -11.20 3.17
N ALA A 45 15.05 -10.21 2.99
CA ALA A 45 15.40 -9.23 4.02
C ALA A 45 14.27 -8.23 4.29
N TYR A 46 13.43 -7.94 3.28
CA TYR A 46 12.36 -6.94 3.35
C TYR A 46 11.03 -7.48 2.80
N PRO A 47 10.36 -8.39 3.53
CA PRO A 47 9.12 -9.02 3.06
C PRO A 47 7.97 -8.01 2.89
N ASP A 48 7.92 -6.96 3.71
CA ASP A 48 6.88 -5.94 3.62
C ASP A 48 6.99 -5.13 2.33
N LEU A 49 8.21 -4.73 1.96
CA LEU A 49 8.47 -4.05 0.69
C LEU A 49 8.09 -4.93 -0.50
N ALA A 50 8.35 -6.24 -0.42
CA ALA A 50 7.95 -7.18 -1.47
C ALA A 50 6.43 -7.28 -1.61
N ARG A 51 5.67 -7.21 -0.51
CA ARG A 51 4.21 -7.17 -0.52
C ARG A 51 3.69 -5.88 -1.13
N THR A 52 4.25 -4.72 -0.76
CA THR A 52 3.88 -3.42 -1.34
C THR A 52 4.09 -3.42 -2.85
N ILE A 53 5.26 -3.85 -3.33
CA ILE A 53 5.55 -3.93 -4.78
C ILE A 53 4.58 -4.88 -5.50
N GLN A 54 4.16 -5.98 -4.86
CA GLN A 54 3.16 -6.87 -5.43
C GLN A 54 1.78 -6.23 -5.49
N GLN A 55 1.37 -5.49 -4.46
CA GLN A 55 0.12 -4.74 -4.43
C GLN A 55 0.10 -3.66 -5.53
N ASP A 56 1.18 -2.87 -5.64
CA ASP A 56 1.32 -1.84 -6.67
C ASP A 56 1.19 -2.43 -8.08
N LYS A 57 1.77 -3.61 -8.32
CA LYS A 57 1.63 -4.31 -9.61
C LYS A 57 0.20 -4.76 -9.91
N ILE A 58 -0.51 -5.23 -8.89
CA ILE A 58 -1.92 -5.65 -9.03
C ILE A 58 -2.78 -4.42 -9.30
N GLU A 59 -2.55 -3.32 -8.59
CA GLU A 59 -3.24 -2.05 -8.81
C GLU A 59 -2.97 -1.48 -10.19
N GLU A 60 -1.71 -1.47 -10.65
CA GLU A 60 -1.35 -1.03 -12.00
C GLU A 60 -2.05 -1.89 -13.07
N GLN A 61 -2.09 -3.21 -12.89
CA GLN A 61 -2.82 -4.11 -13.80
C GLN A 61 -4.32 -3.81 -13.83
N LYS A 62 -4.91 -3.54 -12.66
CA LYS A 62 -6.33 -3.17 -12.55
C LYS A 62 -6.60 -1.84 -13.26
N GLN A 63 -5.77 -0.83 -13.06
CA GLN A 63 -5.87 0.46 -13.74
C GLN A 63 -5.74 0.32 -15.26
N ARG A 64 -4.81 -0.52 -15.74
CA ARG A 64 -4.67 -0.81 -17.18
C ARG A 64 -5.93 -1.47 -17.75
N GLN A 65 -6.52 -2.43 -17.04
CA GLN A 65 -7.77 -3.07 -17.46
C GLN A 65 -8.95 -2.08 -17.48
N GLU A 66 -9.04 -1.18 -16.50
CA GLU A 66 -10.08 -0.13 -16.47
C GLU A 66 -9.92 0.86 -17.62
N MET A 67 -8.69 1.32 -17.90
CA MET A 67 -8.38 2.16 -19.06
C MET A 67 -8.72 1.48 -20.38
N GLU A 68 -8.41 0.18 -20.53
CA GLU A 68 -8.75 -0.59 -21.72
C GLU A 68 -10.27 -0.72 -21.91
N LYS A 69 -11.02 -0.92 -20.81
CA LYS A 69 -12.49 -0.94 -20.86
C LYS A 69 -13.07 0.41 -21.28
N MET A 70 -12.56 1.51 -20.72
CA MET A 70 -12.98 2.86 -21.13
C MET A 70 -12.68 3.14 -22.60
N GLN A 71 -11.51 2.74 -23.09
CA GLN A 71 -11.17 2.87 -24.52
C GLN A 71 -12.08 2.05 -25.43
N LYS A 72 -12.45 0.82 -25.01
CA LYS A 72 -13.40 -0.02 -25.74
C LYS A 72 -14.79 0.62 -25.80
N GLN A 73 -15.28 1.14 -24.67
CA GLN A 73 -16.56 1.85 -24.63
C GLN A 73 -16.57 3.09 -25.52
N GLN A 74 -15.49 3.88 -25.53
CA GLN A 74 -15.36 5.02 -26.43
C GLN A 74 -15.33 4.59 -27.90
N ALA A 75 -14.64 3.49 -28.22
CA ALA A 75 -14.60 2.97 -29.59
C ALA A 75 -15.97 2.46 -30.05
N GLU A 76 -16.73 1.80 -29.17
CA GLU A 76 -18.13 1.38 -29.44
C GLU A 76 -19.03 2.59 -29.69
N GLN A 77 -18.94 3.64 -28.87
CA GLN A 77 -19.70 4.88 -29.09
C GLN A 77 -19.39 5.54 -30.44
N ILE A 78 -18.11 5.60 -30.83
CA ILE A 78 -17.72 6.14 -32.14
C ILE A 78 -18.28 5.29 -33.29
N GLN A 79 -18.29 3.96 -33.16
CA GLN A 79 -18.87 3.08 -34.18
C GLN A 79 -20.38 3.28 -34.32
N ASP A 80 -21.09 3.47 -33.22
CA ASP A 80 -22.52 3.75 -33.22
C ASP A 80 -22.82 5.11 -33.87
N GLU A 81 -22.02 6.15 -33.58
CA GLU A 81 -22.13 7.46 -34.21
C GLU A 81 -21.90 7.39 -35.73
N ASP A 82 -20.89 6.66 -36.18
CA ASP A 82 -20.61 6.46 -37.61
C ASP A 82 -21.75 5.71 -38.32
N GLN A 83 -22.33 4.69 -37.68
CA GLN A 83 -23.50 3.97 -38.23
C GLN A 83 -24.73 4.89 -38.33
N ILE A 84 -24.98 5.71 -37.30
CA ILE A 84 -26.06 6.71 -37.32
C ILE A 84 -25.84 7.72 -38.44
N ALA A 85 -24.61 8.21 -38.63
CA ALA A 85 -24.27 9.13 -39.71
C ALA A 85 -24.49 8.50 -41.10
N GLN A 86 -24.10 7.24 -41.29
CA GLN A 86 -24.33 6.52 -42.55
C GLN A 86 -25.83 6.32 -42.83
N MET A 87 -26.62 5.95 -41.83
CA MET A 87 -28.08 5.83 -41.99
C MET A 87 -28.71 7.18 -42.36
N LYS A 88 -28.33 8.28 -41.70
CA LYS A 88 -28.82 9.62 -42.04
C LYS A 88 -28.46 10.03 -43.47
N PHE A 89 -27.22 9.74 -43.90
CA PHE A 89 -26.78 10.01 -45.26
C PHE A 89 -27.60 9.21 -46.29
N GLN A 90 -27.88 7.93 -46.04
CA GLN A 90 -28.73 7.11 -46.91
C GLN A 90 -30.16 7.64 -47.00
N GLN A 91 -30.76 8.01 -45.86
CA GLN A 91 -32.08 8.63 -45.83
C GLN A 91 -32.15 9.93 -46.64
N GLU A 92 -31.10 10.77 -46.56
CA GLU A 92 -31.00 12.01 -47.33
C GLU A 92 -30.90 11.73 -48.85
N GLN A 93 -30.10 10.73 -49.24
CA GLN A 93 -30.00 10.31 -50.65
C GLN A 93 -31.34 9.78 -51.18
N GLU A 94 -32.05 8.95 -50.42
CA GLU A 94 -33.38 8.48 -50.79
C GLU A 94 -34.40 9.62 -50.93
N TYR A 95 -34.34 10.61 -50.04
CA TYR A 95 -35.18 11.80 -50.11
C TYR A 95 -34.92 12.60 -51.40
N LEU A 96 -33.64 12.82 -51.75
CA LEU A 96 -33.25 13.51 -52.99
C LEU A 96 -33.68 12.73 -54.24
N GLN A 97 -33.60 11.39 -54.22
CA GLN A 97 -34.08 10.55 -55.33
C GLN A 97 -35.59 10.66 -55.51
N LYS A 98 -36.36 10.65 -54.42
CA LYS A 98 -37.83 10.84 -54.47
C LYS A 98 -38.20 12.19 -55.08
N LEU A 99 -37.46 13.25 -54.75
CA LEU A 99 -37.70 14.59 -55.32
C LEU A 99 -37.47 14.66 -56.84
N ASN A 100 -36.54 13.88 -57.39
CA ASN A 100 -36.24 13.90 -58.83
C ASN A 100 -37.27 13.19 -59.73
N ILE A 101 -38.17 12.38 -59.16
CA ILE A 101 -39.12 11.54 -59.93
C ILE A 101 -40.49 12.22 -60.05
N ILE A 102 -40.75 13.26 -59.26
CA ILE A 102 -42.07 13.84 -59.05
C ILE A 102 -42.21 15.16 -59.83
N GLY A 103 -43.37 15.41 -60.47
CA GLY A 103 -43.65 16.67 -61.17
C GLY A 103 -43.90 17.86 -60.22
N ASP A 104 -43.76 19.10 -60.71
CA ASP A 104 -43.73 20.34 -59.90
C ASP A 104 -44.90 20.56 -58.93
N GLU A 105 -46.09 19.99 -59.18
CA GLU A 105 -47.26 20.09 -58.28
C GLU A 105 -47.25 19.06 -57.15
N ASP A 106 -46.82 17.84 -57.43
CA ASP A 106 -46.72 16.75 -56.46
C ASP A 106 -45.54 16.98 -55.49
N ILE A 107 -44.48 17.69 -55.92
CA ILE A 107 -43.37 18.14 -55.06
C ILE A 107 -43.87 19.02 -53.91
N LYS A 108 -44.83 19.92 -54.17
CA LYS A 108 -45.38 20.81 -53.12
C LYS A 108 -46.18 20.05 -52.07
N GLN A 109 -46.93 19.03 -52.47
CA GLN A 109 -47.66 18.17 -51.53
C GLN A 109 -46.69 17.34 -50.68
N PHE A 110 -45.67 16.75 -51.32
CA PHE A 110 -44.64 15.98 -50.62
C PHE A 110 -43.85 16.82 -49.59
N ILE A 111 -43.47 18.05 -49.94
CA ILE A 111 -42.78 18.97 -49.01
C ILE A 111 -43.68 19.35 -47.82
N MET A 112 -44.97 19.60 -48.05
CA MET A 112 -45.91 19.90 -46.96
C MET A 112 -46.11 18.71 -46.03
N GLU A 113 -46.22 17.50 -46.58
CA GLU A 113 -46.42 16.28 -45.80
C GLU A 113 -45.16 15.93 -44.99
N HIS A 114 -43.97 16.06 -45.58
CA HIS A 114 -42.69 15.88 -44.89
C HIS A 114 -42.47 16.92 -43.78
N LYS A 115 -42.86 18.18 -44.01
CA LYS A 115 -42.78 19.22 -42.96
C LYS A 115 -43.69 18.89 -41.78
N LYS A 116 -44.90 18.38 -42.05
CA LYS A 116 -45.86 17.95 -41.04
C LYS A 116 -45.37 16.73 -40.26
N GLN A 117 -44.76 15.76 -40.94
CA GLN A 117 -44.12 14.61 -40.28
C GLN A 117 -42.96 15.05 -39.38
N LYS A 118 -42.10 15.96 -39.86
CA LYS A 118 -40.99 16.50 -39.07
C LYS A 118 -41.47 17.25 -37.81
N GLU A 119 -42.56 18.02 -37.92
CA GLU A 119 -43.19 18.68 -36.76
C GLU A 119 -43.76 17.67 -35.76
N GLN A 120 -44.33 16.55 -36.23
CA GLN A 120 -44.81 15.47 -35.36
C GLN A 120 -43.66 14.73 -34.66
N GLU A 121 -42.57 14.44 -35.38
CA GLU A 121 -41.38 13.81 -34.81
C GLU A 121 -40.71 14.71 -33.76
N GLU A 122 -40.65 16.02 -34.00
CA GLU A 122 -40.10 16.98 -33.02
C GLU A 122 -40.95 17.05 -31.75
N GLN A 123 -42.28 16.93 -31.86
CA GLN A 123 -43.18 16.84 -30.70
C GLN A 123 -42.97 15.53 -29.93
N ILE A 124 -42.82 14.39 -30.61
CA ILE A 124 -42.56 13.09 -29.97
C ILE A 124 -41.21 13.11 -29.25
N MET A 125 -40.17 13.69 -29.86
CA MET A 125 -38.85 13.85 -29.24
C MET A 125 -38.92 14.70 -27.97
N LYS A 126 -39.62 15.84 -27.99
CA LYS A 126 -39.83 16.67 -26.79
C LYS A 126 -40.58 15.93 -25.69
N GLU A 127 -41.62 15.16 -26.03
CA GLU A 127 -42.32 14.33 -25.05
C GLU A 127 -41.44 13.21 -24.46
N MET A 128 -40.54 12.63 -25.26
CA MET A 128 -39.59 11.62 -24.77
C MET A 128 -38.53 12.25 -23.86
N GLU A 129 -38.03 13.44 -24.19
CA GLU A 129 -37.08 14.19 -23.37
C GLU A 129 -37.69 14.56 -22.02
N GLU A 130 -38.92 15.10 -21.99
CA GLU A 130 -39.65 15.37 -20.76
C GLU A 130 -39.93 14.11 -19.92
N LYS A 131 -40.15 12.95 -20.57
CA LYS A 131 -40.31 11.66 -19.88
C LYS A 131 -38.98 11.16 -19.31
N ALA A 132 -37.88 11.33 -20.05
CA ALA A 132 -36.55 10.93 -19.61
C ALA A 132 -36.10 11.76 -18.40
N GLU A 133 -36.31 13.08 -18.42
CA GLU A 133 -36.02 13.96 -17.27
C GLU A 133 -36.80 13.53 -16.02
N LYS A 134 -38.09 13.20 -16.16
CA LYS A 134 -38.91 12.69 -15.05
C LYS A 134 -38.43 11.35 -14.51
N ILE A 135 -37.88 10.49 -15.35
CA ILE A 135 -37.30 9.20 -14.92
C ILE A 135 -36.01 9.44 -14.14
N VAL A 136 -35.12 10.30 -14.64
CA VAL A 136 -33.86 10.66 -13.95
C VAL A 136 -34.14 11.30 -12.60
N GLU A 137 -35.11 12.22 -12.50
CA GLU A 137 -35.52 12.80 -11.22
C GLU A 137 -36.12 11.75 -10.25
N GLN A 138 -36.84 10.75 -10.77
CA GLN A 138 -37.35 9.66 -9.94
C GLN A 138 -36.24 8.74 -9.45
N GLU A 139 -35.26 8.42 -10.29
CA GLU A 139 -34.10 7.59 -9.94
C GLU A 139 -33.20 8.29 -8.90
N GLU A 140 -32.90 9.58 -9.07
CA GLU A 140 -32.13 10.34 -8.08
C GLU A 140 -32.83 10.38 -6.71
N ASN A 141 -34.15 10.52 -6.69
CA ASN A 141 -34.91 10.55 -5.45
C ASN A 141 -34.98 9.17 -4.78
N GLN A 142 -35.05 8.08 -5.55
CA GLN A 142 -34.95 6.72 -5.02
C GLN A 142 -33.55 6.42 -4.47
N GLN A 143 -32.50 6.90 -5.15
CA GLN A 143 -31.12 6.70 -4.72
C GLN A 143 -30.80 7.48 -3.43
N LYS A 144 -31.30 8.71 -3.27
CA LYS A 144 -31.23 9.49 -2.01
C LYS A 144 -31.98 8.82 -0.84
N GLN A 145 -33.09 8.12 -1.12
CA GLN A 145 -33.82 7.34 -0.11
C GLN A 145 -33.09 6.04 0.27
N GLN A 146 -32.38 5.40 -0.66
CA GLN A 146 -31.55 4.23 -0.36
C GLN A 146 -30.28 4.59 0.40
N ASP A 147 -29.60 5.68 0.04
CA ASP A 147 -28.40 6.17 0.74
C ASP A 147 -28.68 6.62 2.17
N SER A 148 -29.89 7.11 2.45
CA SER A 148 -30.32 7.43 3.83
C SER A 148 -30.68 6.19 4.65
N GLN A 149 -31.05 5.07 4.01
CA GLN A 149 -31.25 3.78 4.67
C GLN A 149 -29.95 2.95 4.82
N GLN A 150 -28.93 3.20 3.99
CA GLN A 150 -27.62 2.55 4.04
C GLN A 150 -26.53 3.34 4.78
N ARG A 151 -26.87 4.42 5.48
CA ARG A 151 -26.02 4.86 6.60
C ARG A 151 -26.21 3.87 7.73
N PHE A 152 -25.49 2.75 7.66
CA PHE A 152 -25.26 1.91 8.83
C PHE A 152 -24.86 2.84 9.97
N LYS A 153 -25.70 2.91 11.01
CA LYS A 153 -25.31 3.59 12.24
C LYS A 153 -24.01 2.93 12.68
N THR A 154 -22.90 3.67 12.63
CA THR A 154 -21.62 3.24 13.19
C THR A 154 -21.73 3.28 14.70
N GLY A 155 -22.51 2.34 15.25
CA GLY A 155 -22.68 2.10 16.66
C GLY A 155 -21.81 0.93 17.10
N THR A 156 -21.35 0.96 18.34
CA THR A 156 -20.79 -0.24 18.97
C THR A 156 -21.95 -1.15 19.37
N TYR A 157 -21.87 -2.42 18.98
CA TYR A 157 -22.89 -3.42 19.30
C TYR A 157 -22.32 -4.41 20.32
N VAL A 158 -23.12 -4.76 21.33
CA VAL A 158 -22.76 -5.74 22.36
C VAL A 158 -23.79 -6.87 22.34
N MET A 159 -23.32 -8.10 22.41
CA MET A 159 -24.19 -9.27 22.58
C MET A 159 -24.69 -9.36 24.02
N LYS A 160 -26.00 -9.19 24.23
CA LYS A 160 -26.67 -9.45 25.51
C LYS A 160 -27.78 -10.48 25.28
N ASP A 161 -27.77 -11.57 26.04
CA ASP A 161 -28.78 -12.63 26.01
C ASP A 161 -29.04 -13.23 24.61
N GLY A 162 -27.95 -13.40 23.83
CA GLY A 162 -28.02 -13.96 22.48
C GLY A 162 -28.61 -13.01 21.42
N LYS A 163 -28.87 -11.74 21.76
CA LYS A 163 -29.32 -10.71 20.83
C LYS A 163 -28.27 -9.60 20.71
N LEU A 164 -28.09 -9.12 19.49
CA LEU A 164 -27.20 -8.01 19.20
C LEU A 164 -27.94 -6.70 19.53
N VAL A 165 -27.46 -5.96 20.54
CA VAL A 165 -28.07 -4.70 20.98
C VAL A 165 -27.05 -3.58 20.84
N GLU A 166 -27.47 -2.40 20.37
CA GLU A 166 -26.63 -1.19 20.39
C GLU A 166 -26.29 -0.84 21.84
N GLY A 167 -25.00 -0.80 22.17
CA GLY A 167 -24.54 -0.55 23.54
C GLY A 167 -23.05 -0.22 23.60
N GLU A 168 -22.66 0.63 24.54
CA GLU A 168 -21.26 0.91 24.79
C GLU A 168 -20.57 -0.33 25.35
N ALA A 169 -19.42 -0.69 24.77
CA ALA A 169 -18.62 -1.78 25.29
C ALA A 169 -18.19 -1.44 26.73
N PRO A 170 -18.21 -2.42 27.66
CA PRO A 170 -17.71 -2.17 29.01
C PRO A 170 -16.27 -1.70 28.92
N ILE A 171 -15.98 -0.54 29.52
CA ILE A 171 -14.63 0.01 29.64
C ILE A 171 -13.81 -1.05 30.39
N ARG A 172 -12.77 -1.58 29.73
CA ARG A 172 -11.87 -2.54 30.38
C ARG A 172 -11.20 -1.82 31.54
N GLU A 173 -11.40 -2.32 32.75
CA GLU A 173 -10.64 -1.86 33.92
C GLU A 173 -9.16 -2.08 33.64
N THR A 174 -8.41 -1.00 33.53
CA THR A 174 -6.96 -1.05 33.46
C THR A 174 -6.46 -1.41 34.86
N VAL A 175 -5.94 -2.62 35.02
CA VAL A 175 -5.28 -3.02 36.26
C VAL A 175 -3.97 -2.25 36.36
N ASP A 176 -3.77 -1.49 37.44
CA ASP A 176 -2.57 -0.65 37.66
C ASP A 176 -1.25 -1.44 37.54
N PHE A 177 -1.30 -2.73 37.85
CA PHE A 177 -0.20 -3.67 37.69
C PHE A 177 -0.65 -4.86 36.86
N SER A 178 -0.46 -4.80 35.55
CA SER A 178 -0.50 -6.00 34.71
C SER A 178 0.88 -6.66 34.72
N ASN A 179 0.96 -7.92 35.18
CA ASN A 179 2.19 -8.70 35.15
C ASN A 179 2.54 -9.19 33.72
N TRP A 180 2.04 -8.49 32.71
CA TRP A 180 2.06 -8.92 31.30
C TRP A 180 3.49 -8.93 30.73
N TYR A 181 4.39 -8.13 31.30
CA TYR A 181 5.80 -8.11 30.93
C TYR A 181 6.58 -9.36 31.36
N ALA A 182 6.05 -10.15 32.31
CA ALA A 182 6.66 -11.40 32.78
C ALA A 182 5.81 -12.64 32.43
N GLY A 183 4.85 -12.50 31.52
CA GLY A 183 4.16 -13.58 30.79
C GLY A 183 3.87 -14.87 31.56
N ASN A 184 3.26 -14.83 32.76
CA ASN A 184 2.98 -16.04 33.57
C ASN A 184 4.17 -17.04 33.65
N VAL A 185 5.40 -16.56 33.52
CA VAL A 185 6.57 -17.42 33.54
C VAL A 185 6.84 -17.80 34.99
N ASP A 186 7.05 -19.10 35.23
CA ASP A 186 7.37 -19.63 36.54
C ASP A 186 8.64 -18.93 37.10
N PRO A 187 8.64 -18.45 38.35
CA PRO A 187 9.82 -17.84 38.96
C PRO A 187 11.06 -18.74 38.92
N GLU A 188 10.91 -20.06 38.93
CA GLU A 188 12.04 -20.99 38.78
C GLU A 188 12.62 -20.99 37.36
N ASP A 189 11.79 -20.81 36.34
CA ASP A 189 12.25 -20.76 34.94
C ASP A 189 13.03 -19.46 34.67
N LEU A 190 12.60 -18.34 35.27
CA LEU A 190 13.35 -17.09 35.24
C LEU A 190 14.73 -17.21 35.90
N LYS A 191 14.84 -17.92 37.03
CA LYS A 191 16.14 -18.19 37.68
C LYS A 191 17.04 -19.03 36.77
N ARG A 192 16.49 -20.07 36.15
CA ARG A 192 17.24 -20.95 35.25
C ARG A 192 17.72 -20.23 33.99
N HIS A 193 16.88 -19.39 33.40
CA HIS A 193 17.24 -18.55 32.26
C HIS A 193 18.33 -17.54 32.62
N LYS A 194 18.25 -16.94 33.82
CA LYS A 194 19.30 -16.07 34.35
C LYS A 194 20.62 -16.83 34.51
N GLU A 195 20.63 -18.02 35.11
CA GLU A 195 21.83 -18.85 35.28
C GLU A 195 22.45 -19.25 33.93
N LEU A 196 21.63 -19.57 32.93
CA LEU A 196 22.09 -19.87 31.57
C LEU A 196 22.73 -18.66 30.89
N LEU A 197 22.11 -17.49 30.99
CA LEU A 197 22.70 -16.25 30.50
C LEU A 197 23.99 -15.92 31.23
N ASP A 198 24.04 -16.11 32.55
CA ASP A 198 25.23 -15.85 33.36
C ASP A 198 26.37 -16.78 32.93
N ARG A 199 26.09 -18.06 32.64
CA ARG A 199 27.06 -19.00 32.03
C ARG A 199 27.51 -18.59 30.64
N GLN A 200 26.61 -18.12 29.79
CA GLN A 200 26.95 -17.69 28.43
C GLN A 200 27.82 -16.43 28.42
N HIS A 201 27.61 -15.54 29.39
CA HIS A 201 28.39 -14.31 29.57
C HIS A 201 29.53 -14.49 30.58
N PHE A 202 29.74 -15.70 31.10
CA PHE A 202 30.84 -16.02 32.00
C PHE A 202 32.14 -15.97 31.21
N GLY A 203 32.79 -14.80 31.19
CA GLY A 203 34.04 -14.51 30.49
C GLY A 203 35.28 -15.23 31.04
N GLY A 204 35.10 -16.34 31.75
CA GLY A 204 36.14 -17.07 32.44
C GLY A 204 36.67 -16.35 33.69
N PRO A 205 37.60 -16.98 34.42
CA PRO A 205 38.24 -16.36 35.57
C PRO A 205 39.06 -15.12 35.14
N VAL A 206 38.77 -13.98 35.76
CA VAL A 206 39.40 -12.67 35.45
C VAL A 206 40.92 -12.66 35.68
N TRP A 207 41.47 -13.64 36.39
CA TRP A 207 42.90 -13.70 36.73
C TRP A 207 43.83 -14.13 35.58
N GLU A 208 43.31 -14.56 34.42
CA GLU A 208 44.14 -14.94 33.27
C GLU A 208 44.79 -13.75 32.53
N GLY A 209 44.57 -12.50 32.97
CA GLY A 209 45.18 -11.31 32.37
C GLY A 209 44.76 -11.04 30.91
N LYS A 210 43.78 -11.78 30.39
CA LYS A 210 43.17 -11.52 29.08
C LYS A 210 42.31 -10.27 29.21
N LYS A 211 42.64 -9.24 28.44
CA LYS A 211 41.78 -8.05 28.31
C LYS A 211 40.40 -8.51 27.81
N PRO A 212 39.29 -8.01 28.38
CA PRO A 212 37.97 -8.30 27.85
C PRO A 212 37.92 -7.88 26.37
N ASN A 213 37.17 -8.64 25.55
CA ASN A 213 36.98 -8.26 24.16
C ASN A 213 36.37 -6.85 24.11
N PRO A 214 36.94 -5.93 23.31
CA PRO A 214 36.41 -4.57 23.22
C PRO A 214 34.96 -4.64 22.75
N SER A 215 34.09 -3.85 23.37
CA SER A 215 32.71 -3.73 22.89
C SER A 215 32.70 -3.12 21.48
N ILE A 216 31.65 -3.40 20.69
CA ILE A 216 31.50 -2.83 19.33
C ILE A 216 31.54 -1.29 19.34
N LEU A 217 31.15 -0.67 20.47
CA LEU A 217 31.25 0.78 20.68
C LEU A 217 32.70 1.24 20.86
N GLN A 218 33.55 0.42 21.49
CA GLN A 218 35.00 0.66 21.63
C GLN A 218 35.76 0.46 20.32
N GLU A 219 35.38 -0.53 19.49
CA GLU A 219 35.98 -0.71 18.15
C GLU A 219 35.68 0.48 17.21
N LEU A 220 34.53 1.13 17.34
CA LEU A 220 34.22 2.36 16.59
C LEU A 220 35.00 3.58 17.08
N ALA A 221 35.47 3.55 18.33
CA ALA A 221 36.24 4.63 18.95
C ALA A 221 37.76 4.51 18.73
N LEU A 222 38.24 3.50 18.00
CA LEU A 222 39.68 3.23 17.73
C LEU A 222 40.41 4.29 16.86
N GLY A 223 39.85 5.50 16.74
CA GLY A 223 40.53 6.70 16.26
C GLY A 223 40.85 7.72 17.37
N MET A 224 40.44 7.46 18.62
CA MET A 224 40.77 8.26 19.80
C MET A 224 41.89 7.56 20.57
N THR A 225 42.99 8.30 20.77
CA THR A 225 44.19 7.86 21.50
C THR A 225 43.88 7.30 22.89
N ASP A 226 44.67 6.29 23.30
CA ASP A 226 44.58 5.51 24.55
C ASP A 226 44.52 6.31 25.87
N TRP A 227 44.61 7.64 25.84
CA TRP A 227 44.59 8.51 27.01
C TRP A 227 43.19 8.79 27.60
N ASP A 228 42.11 8.67 26.82
CA ASP A 228 40.75 8.98 27.31
C ASP A 228 39.97 7.78 27.87
N VAL A 229 40.44 6.55 27.62
CA VAL A 229 39.70 5.31 28.01
C VAL A 229 39.89 4.95 29.49
N GLN A 230 40.84 5.57 30.21
CA GLN A 230 41.09 5.25 31.63
C GLN A 230 40.24 6.01 32.63
N LYS A 231 39.44 7.02 32.22
CA LYS A 231 38.43 7.58 33.11
C LYS A 231 37.20 6.68 33.07
N GLY A 232 37.21 5.63 33.88
CA GLY A 232 36.00 4.86 34.18
C GLY A 232 34.85 5.82 34.48
N GLU A 233 33.68 5.56 33.91
CA GLU A 233 32.48 6.36 34.14
C GLU A 233 32.22 6.44 35.65
N VAL A 234 32.47 7.61 36.24
CA VAL A 234 32.16 7.85 37.64
C VAL A 234 30.64 7.99 37.72
N ASN A 235 29.99 6.99 38.32
CA ASN A 235 28.55 7.00 38.51
C ASN A 235 28.17 8.29 39.29
N PRO A 236 27.39 9.21 38.70
CA PRO A 236 27.10 10.51 39.31
C PRO A 236 26.30 10.41 40.61
N ASN A 237 25.77 9.23 40.94
CA ASN A 237 25.05 8.98 42.19
C ASN A 237 25.93 8.42 43.33
N LEU A 238 27.22 8.13 43.11
CA LEU A 238 28.15 7.83 44.21
C LEU A 238 28.64 9.14 44.84
N THR A 239 27.88 9.63 45.83
CA THR A 239 28.24 10.83 46.60
C THR A 239 29.23 10.57 47.74
N LYS A 240 29.65 9.31 47.95
CA LYS A 240 30.61 8.93 48.99
C LYS A 240 31.56 7.87 48.46
N GLU A 241 32.85 8.15 48.52
CA GLU A 241 33.90 7.15 48.37
C GLU A 241 33.72 6.11 49.49
N LYS A 242 33.70 4.83 49.13
CA LYS A 242 33.66 3.76 50.14
C LYS A 242 35.05 3.70 50.77
N ASP A 243 35.12 3.95 52.08
CA ASP A 243 36.31 3.65 52.85
C ASP A 243 36.57 2.14 52.78
N GLU A 244 37.67 1.74 52.14
CA GLU A 244 38.09 0.35 52.06
C GLU A 244 38.69 -0.07 53.41
N TRP A 245 37.85 -0.50 54.34
CA TRP A 245 38.30 -1.19 55.55
C TRP A 245 38.54 -2.66 55.21
N PHE A 246 39.80 -3.05 55.05
CA PHE A 246 40.18 -4.46 55.02
C PHE A 246 40.40 -4.96 56.45
N GLU A 247 39.59 -5.92 56.90
CA GLU A 247 39.91 -6.68 58.12
C GLU A 247 41.02 -7.68 57.83
N GLU A 248 42.09 -7.61 58.62
CA GLU A 248 43.22 -8.51 58.54
C GLU A 248 42.80 -9.89 59.08
N VAL A 249 42.42 -10.79 58.17
CA VAL A 249 42.13 -12.19 58.53
C VAL A 249 43.45 -12.89 58.84
N LYS A 250 43.75 -13.07 60.14
CA LYS A 250 44.88 -13.90 60.60
C LYS A 250 44.73 -15.32 60.04
N ARG A 251 45.69 -15.74 59.22
CA ARG A 251 45.88 -17.15 58.85
C ARG A 251 46.66 -17.88 59.93
#